data_AF-A0A7W0YI51-F1
#
_entry.id   AF-A0A7W0YI51-F1
#
_cell.length_a   1.000
_cell.length_b   1.000
_cell.length_c   1.000
_cell.angle_alpha   90.00
_cell.angle_beta   90.00
_cell.angle_gamma   90.00
#
_symmetry.space_group_name_H-M   'P 1'
#
loop_
_entity.id
_entity.type
_entity.pdbx_description
1 polymer ?
#
loop_
_entity_poly.entity_id
_entity_poly.type
_entity_poly.pdbx_seq_one_letter_code
_entity_poly.pdbx_strand_id
1 'polypeptide(L)'
;MKSDATIKRQPGENPSRRRFLGAATAGLALLVARGLGRTPSARADDGDPVKLGQDNIANGTTQISSSAQNAFVGYAQAVGRIAVWGQDGSVASGGVGVKGTSTFGNGVHGTTSSTSGTGVLGEHTGSGPGVRGSTSSATSSGVLGENIGSGDGVRGTAGDPASSGVLGENTAGGYGVTGTTDSATKPGVWGSNEGAGPGVEGDADSATNAGVSGNNVGGGDGVRGTSSGGSTGSGVHGESASNGNGVTGVASGNGAGVLAEHADGET
;
A
#
# COMPACT_ATOMS: atom_id res chain seq x y z
N MET A 1 -10.00 3.02 -128.24
CA MET A 1 -11.34 3.09 -127.63
C MET A 1 -11.16 3.23 -126.12
N LYS A 2 -11.57 4.38 -125.55
CA LYS A 2 -11.86 4.76 -124.13
C LYS A 2 -10.88 4.26 -123.04
N SER A 3 -10.37 5.05 -122.10
CA SER A 3 -10.84 6.31 -121.51
C SER A 3 -9.71 7.00 -120.72
N ASP A 4 -9.73 8.32 -120.78
CA ASP A 4 -9.05 9.30 -119.93
C ASP A 4 -9.56 9.34 -118.47
N ALA A 5 -8.75 10.01 -117.64
CA ALA A 5 -9.02 10.69 -116.35
C ALA A 5 -8.33 10.05 -115.12
N THR A 6 -7.27 10.59 -114.49
CA THR A 6 -6.99 11.94 -113.91
C THR A 6 -7.22 11.98 -112.39
N ILE A 7 -6.10 12.10 -111.63
CA ILE A 7 -5.89 12.84 -110.35
C ILE A 7 -6.43 12.15 -109.04
N LYS A 8 -5.82 12.15 -107.84
CA LYS A 8 -4.97 13.10 -107.05
C LYS A 8 -4.19 12.35 -105.94
N ARG A 9 -3.10 12.96 -105.46
CA ARG A 9 -2.29 12.58 -104.26
C ARG A 9 -3.07 12.82 -102.95
N GLN A 10 -2.72 12.14 -101.84
CA GLN A 10 -1.96 12.64 -100.65
C GLN A 10 -2.11 11.71 -99.39
N PRO A 11 -1.43 11.95 -98.25
CA PRO A 11 -0.50 11.01 -97.61
C PRO A 11 -1.00 10.44 -96.26
N GLY A 12 -0.39 9.35 -95.77
CA GLY A 12 -0.64 8.88 -94.41
C GLY A 12 0.01 7.54 -94.06
N GLU A 13 0.89 7.61 -93.06
CA GLU A 13 1.21 6.57 -92.06
C GLU A 13 2.37 5.60 -92.30
N ASN A 14 3.10 5.44 -91.19
CA ASN A 14 4.52 5.17 -91.05
C ASN A 14 4.89 3.67 -91.18
N PRO A 15 6.14 3.36 -91.60
CA PRO A 15 6.57 1.99 -91.86
C PRO A 15 6.83 1.19 -90.59
N SER A 16 6.30 -0.04 -90.58
CA SER A 16 6.56 -1.07 -89.58
C SER A 16 7.85 -1.85 -89.84
N ARG A 17 8.33 -2.50 -88.76
CA ARG A 17 9.18 -3.72 -88.73
C ARG A 17 10.69 -3.56 -88.97
N ARG A 18 11.40 -3.12 -87.93
CA ARG A 18 12.71 -3.67 -87.55
C ARG A 18 12.56 -4.30 -86.17
N ARG A 19 12.48 -5.63 -86.09
CA ARG A 19 13.59 -6.51 -85.67
C ARG A 19 14.32 -5.96 -84.44
N PHE A 20 14.08 -6.56 -83.27
CA PHE A 20 15.17 -7.23 -82.52
C PHE A 20 14.57 -8.11 -81.41
N LEU A 21 15.03 -9.37 -81.46
CA LEU A 21 14.79 -10.49 -80.58
C LEU A 21 15.95 -10.50 -79.56
N GLY A 22 15.70 -10.67 -78.26
CA GLY A 22 16.81 -10.83 -77.29
C GLY A 22 16.44 -10.74 -75.81
N ALA A 23 16.04 -11.89 -75.25
CA ALA A 23 16.37 -12.42 -73.92
C ALA A 23 16.56 -11.47 -72.69
N ALA A 24 15.73 -11.66 -71.67
CA ALA A 24 16.16 -12.18 -70.36
C ALA A 24 14.95 -12.37 -69.43
N THR A 25 14.74 -13.62 -69.02
CA THR A 25 13.66 -14.13 -68.19
C THR A 25 13.89 -13.87 -66.70
N ALA A 26 12.85 -13.33 -66.05
CA ALA A 26 12.35 -13.60 -64.70
C ALA A 26 13.33 -14.01 -63.59
N GLY A 27 13.46 -13.14 -62.59
CA GLY A 27 14.08 -13.45 -61.30
C GLY A 27 13.96 -12.31 -60.29
N LEU A 28 12.75 -11.79 -60.06
CA LEU A 28 12.49 -10.83 -58.98
C LEU A 28 11.29 -11.29 -58.15
N ALA A 29 11.55 -12.13 -57.16
CA ALA A 29 10.58 -12.49 -56.14
C ALA A 29 11.29 -12.56 -54.80
N LEU A 30 10.98 -11.60 -53.92
CA LEU A 30 10.48 -11.80 -52.55
C LEU A 30 10.94 -10.64 -51.65
N LEU A 31 10.20 -9.53 -51.64
CA LEU A 31 10.28 -8.56 -50.54
C LEU A 31 8.89 -7.99 -50.22
N VAL A 32 7.98 -8.85 -49.79
CA VAL A 32 6.79 -8.42 -49.04
C VAL A 32 6.42 -9.56 -48.10
N ALA A 33 6.58 -9.36 -46.79
CA ALA A 33 5.71 -9.88 -45.74
C ALA A 33 6.41 -9.86 -44.37
N ARG A 34 6.51 -8.70 -43.74
CA ARG A 34 6.41 -8.55 -42.26
C ARG A 34 5.90 -7.15 -41.93
N GLY A 35 4.60 -6.93 -42.14
CA GLY A 35 3.95 -5.67 -41.79
C GLY A 35 2.42 -5.69 -41.87
N LEU A 36 1.83 -6.56 -42.69
CA LEU A 36 0.38 -6.58 -42.95
C LEU A 36 -0.49 -7.27 -41.88
N GLY A 37 0.01 -7.45 -40.66
CA GLY A 37 -0.74 -8.10 -39.58
C GLY A 37 -0.72 -7.36 -38.24
N ARG A 38 -0.05 -6.21 -38.16
CA ARG A 38 -0.18 -5.34 -36.98
C ARG A 38 -1.23 -4.31 -37.33
N THR A 39 -2.42 -4.46 -36.76
CA THR A 39 -3.37 -3.34 -36.64
C THR A 39 -2.57 -2.13 -36.17
N PRO A 40 -2.53 -1.02 -36.96
CA PRO A 40 -1.85 0.17 -36.53
C PRO A 40 -2.41 0.56 -35.16
N SER A 41 -1.52 0.89 -34.22
CA SER A 41 -1.94 1.47 -32.95
C SER A 41 -2.93 2.58 -33.25
N ALA A 42 -4.10 2.58 -32.60
CA ALA A 42 -5.08 3.63 -32.74
C ALA A 42 -4.37 4.97 -32.46
N ARG A 43 -4.10 5.73 -33.53
CA ARG A 43 -3.44 7.03 -33.46
C ARG A 43 -4.57 8.04 -33.60
N ALA A 44 -5.03 8.52 -32.45
CA ALA A 44 -5.87 9.70 -32.35
C ALA A 44 -4.98 10.93 -32.56
N ASP A 45 -5.39 11.88 -33.40
CA ASP A 45 -4.74 13.20 -33.41
C ASP A 45 -5.11 13.96 -32.11
N ASP A 46 -4.37 15.01 -31.76
CA ASP A 46 -4.64 15.80 -30.55
C ASP A 46 -6.09 16.34 -30.58
N GLY A 47 -6.91 15.86 -29.65
CA GLY A 47 -8.33 16.20 -29.54
C GLY A 47 -9.30 15.13 -30.05
N ASP A 48 -8.83 14.08 -30.71
CA ASP A 48 -9.68 12.96 -31.11
C ASP A 48 -10.04 12.08 -29.89
N PRO A 49 -11.33 11.77 -29.66
CA PRO A 49 -11.73 10.88 -28.58
C PRO A 49 -11.30 9.45 -28.86
N VAL A 50 -10.64 8.81 -27.89
CA VAL A 50 -10.43 7.36 -27.89
C VAL A 50 -11.79 6.68 -27.77
N LYS A 51 -12.26 6.03 -28.84
CA LYS A 51 -13.51 5.27 -28.83
C LYS A 51 -13.28 3.91 -28.16
N LEU A 52 -13.70 3.82 -26.90
CA LEU A 52 -13.73 2.58 -26.14
C LEU A 52 -15.05 1.85 -26.41
N GLY A 53 -15.00 0.52 -26.57
CA GLY A 53 -16.19 -0.28 -26.84
C GLY A 53 -15.94 -1.70 -27.36
N GLN A 54 -14.68 -2.10 -27.52
CA GLN A 54 -14.29 -3.47 -27.83
C GLN A 54 -13.15 -3.91 -26.90
N ASP A 55 -13.05 -5.21 -26.67
CA ASP A 55 -11.98 -5.80 -25.88
C ASP A 55 -10.64 -5.60 -26.59
N ASN A 56 -9.65 -5.10 -25.86
CA ASN A 56 -8.29 -5.04 -26.34
C ASN A 56 -7.55 -6.34 -26.02
N ILE A 57 -7.60 -7.28 -26.97
CA ILE A 57 -6.96 -8.60 -26.87
C ILE A 57 -5.49 -8.60 -27.34
N ALA A 58 -4.87 -7.43 -27.52
CA ALA A 58 -3.47 -7.35 -27.92
C ALA A 58 -2.53 -7.72 -26.76
N ASN A 59 -1.47 -8.46 -27.07
CA ASN A 59 -0.46 -8.86 -26.08
C ASN A 59 0.50 -7.72 -25.66
N GLY A 60 0.40 -6.56 -26.31
CA GLY A 60 1.25 -5.40 -26.05
C GLY A 60 0.58 -4.39 -25.12
N THR A 61 1.37 -3.66 -24.34
CA THR A 61 0.88 -2.60 -23.47
C THR A 61 0.14 -1.53 -24.27
N THR A 62 -1.04 -1.15 -23.80
CA THR A 62 -1.72 0.06 -24.25
C THR A 62 -1.33 1.22 -23.35
N GLN A 63 -0.82 2.29 -23.95
CA GLN A 63 -0.32 3.46 -23.23
C GLN A 63 -1.14 4.69 -23.60
N ILE A 64 -1.62 5.39 -22.56
CA ILE A 64 -2.23 6.73 -22.67
C ILE A 64 -1.29 7.70 -21.97
N SER A 65 -0.84 8.74 -22.66
CA SER A 65 0.12 9.72 -22.13
C SER A 65 -0.30 11.13 -22.48
N SER A 66 -0.02 12.06 -21.58
CA SER A 66 -0.22 13.50 -21.78
C SER A 66 0.96 14.25 -21.18
N SER A 67 1.38 15.33 -21.82
CA SER A 67 2.48 16.20 -21.38
C SER A 67 2.02 17.50 -20.71
N ALA A 68 0.74 17.83 -20.78
CA ALA A 68 0.20 19.12 -20.32
C ALA A 68 -0.91 18.99 -19.27
N GLN A 69 -1.68 17.90 -19.30
CA GLN A 69 -2.84 17.66 -18.43
C GLN A 69 -2.95 16.19 -18.00
N ASN A 70 -4.04 15.83 -17.33
CA ASN A 70 -4.35 14.44 -16.99
C ASN A 70 -4.44 13.56 -18.25
N ALA A 71 -3.68 12.47 -18.27
CA ALA A 71 -3.72 11.52 -19.39
C ALA A 71 -5.05 10.74 -19.44
N PHE A 72 -5.64 10.44 -18.29
CA PHE A 72 -6.89 9.70 -18.18
C PHE A 72 -7.70 10.21 -16.99
N VAL A 73 -9.01 10.40 -17.19
CA VAL A 73 -9.97 10.77 -16.15
C VAL A 73 -11.18 9.85 -16.27
N GLY A 74 -11.39 8.99 -15.28
CA GLY A 74 -12.65 8.26 -15.12
C GLY A 74 -13.61 9.06 -14.25
N TYR A 75 -14.83 9.31 -14.74
CA TYR A 75 -15.85 10.04 -13.97
C TYR A 75 -17.18 9.29 -14.00
N ALA A 76 -17.64 8.84 -12.83
CA ALA A 76 -18.93 8.19 -12.64
C ALA A 76 -19.87 9.12 -11.86
N GLN A 77 -20.99 9.49 -12.48
CA GLN A 77 -21.93 10.49 -11.93
C GLN A 77 -23.11 9.87 -11.16
N ALA A 78 -23.30 8.56 -11.24
CA ALA A 78 -24.39 7.86 -10.57
C ALA A 78 -23.89 7.09 -9.35
N VAL A 79 -24.77 6.95 -8.35
CA VAL A 79 -24.51 6.22 -7.11
C VAL A 79 -24.17 4.75 -7.41
N GLY A 80 -23.19 4.20 -6.69
CA GLY A 80 -22.82 2.79 -6.78
C GLY A 80 -22.16 2.40 -8.10
N ARG A 81 -21.52 3.35 -8.80
CA ARG A 81 -20.77 3.10 -10.03
C ARG A 81 -19.28 3.19 -9.78
N ILE A 82 -18.52 2.41 -10.55
CA ILE A 82 -17.06 2.42 -10.55
C ILE A 82 -16.60 3.26 -11.73
N ALA A 83 -15.78 4.29 -11.47
CA ALA A 83 -15.24 5.14 -12.52
C ALA A 83 -14.06 4.49 -13.25
N VAL A 84 -13.22 3.75 -12.52
CA VAL A 84 -12.05 3.03 -13.03
C VAL A 84 -11.96 1.70 -12.28
N TRP A 85 -11.95 0.60 -13.02
CA TRP A 85 -11.77 -0.74 -12.46
C TRP A 85 -10.55 -1.40 -13.11
N GLY A 86 -9.64 -1.91 -12.29
CA GLY A 86 -8.51 -2.71 -12.74
C GLY A 86 -8.55 -4.08 -12.09
N GLN A 87 -8.42 -5.12 -12.91
CA GLN A 87 -8.40 -6.51 -12.48
C GLN A 87 -7.24 -7.22 -13.18
N ASP A 88 -6.46 -7.97 -12.42
CA ASP A 88 -5.58 -9.00 -12.98
C ASP A 88 -6.33 -10.35 -12.95
N GLY A 89 -6.45 -10.98 -14.10
CA GLY A 89 -7.12 -12.28 -14.28
C GLY A 89 -6.16 -13.46 -14.36
N SER A 90 -4.87 -13.24 -14.06
CA SER A 90 -3.84 -14.26 -14.19
C SER A 90 -4.09 -15.43 -13.23
N VAL A 91 -4.07 -16.66 -13.76
CA VAL A 91 -4.38 -17.90 -13.00
C VAL A 91 -3.15 -18.69 -12.55
N ALA A 92 -1.94 -18.26 -12.92
CA ALA A 92 -0.71 -19.05 -12.75
C ALA A 92 0.41 -18.34 -11.98
N SER A 93 0.36 -17.02 -11.85
CA SER A 93 1.31 -16.21 -11.10
C SER A 93 0.60 -14.98 -10.61
N GLY A 94 0.89 -14.53 -9.39
CA GLY A 94 0.31 -13.28 -8.87
C GLY A 94 0.57 -12.11 -9.82
N GLY A 95 -0.39 -11.20 -9.90
CA GLY A 95 -0.26 -9.98 -10.69
C GLY A 95 -0.88 -8.78 -9.98
N VAL A 96 -0.88 -7.65 -10.68
CA VAL A 96 -1.30 -6.36 -10.12
C VAL A 96 -2.43 -5.80 -10.97
N GLY A 97 -3.63 -5.70 -10.40
CA GLY A 97 -4.77 -5.11 -11.10
C GLY A 97 -4.59 -3.62 -11.40
N VAL A 98 -4.06 -2.85 -10.43
CA VAL A 98 -3.75 -1.42 -10.58
C VAL A 98 -2.41 -1.11 -9.91
N LYS A 99 -1.50 -0.45 -10.65
CA LYS A 99 -0.21 0.02 -10.13
C LYS A 99 -0.08 1.53 -10.30
N GLY A 100 0.01 2.25 -9.18
CA GLY A 100 0.35 3.68 -9.17
C GLY A 100 1.83 3.89 -8.88
N THR A 101 2.52 4.68 -9.70
CA THR A 101 3.92 5.06 -9.50
C THR A 101 4.08 6.56 -9.70
N SER A 102 4.89 7.20 -8.85
CA SER A 102 5.24 8.61 -8.99
C SER A 102 6.68 8.83 -8.52
N THR A 103 7.39 9.77 -9.14
CA THR A 103 8.77 10.11 -8.80
C THR A 103 8.88 11.25 -7.78
N PHE A 104 7.83 12.06 -7.67
CA PHE A 104 7.82 13.25 -6.80
C PHE A 104 6.64 13.34 -5.85
N GLY A 105 5.53 12.66 -6.15
CA GLY A 105 4.29 12.74 -5.36
C GLY A 105 3.73 11.38 -5.01
N ASN A 106 2.44 11.34 -4.71
CA ASN A 106 1.74 10.10 -4.38
C ASN A 106 1.56 9.23 -5.62
N GLY A 107 1.87 7.94 -5.52
CA GLY A 107 1.54 6.97 -6.57
C GLY A 107 0.02 6.72 -6.67
N VAL A 108 -0.66 6.70 -5.52
CA VAL A 108 -2.12 6.59 -5.38
C VAL A 108 -2.58 7.55 -4.30
N HIS A 109 -3.64 8.31 -4.56
CA HIS A 109 -4.25 9.24 -3.61
C HIS A 109 -5.77 9.08 -3.67
N GLY A 110 -6.36 8.62 -2.57
CA GLY A 110 -7.81 8.52 -2.42
C GLY A 110 -8.31 9.54 -1.41
N THR A 111 -9.33 10.31 -1.76
CA THR A 111 -9.99 11.27 -0.87
C THR A 111 -11.48 11.03 -0.87
N THR A 112 -12.12 11.33 0.26
CA THR A 112 -13.57 11.30 0.39
C THR A 112 -14.00 12.34 1.41
N SER A 113 -15.13 13.01 1.14
CA SER A 113 -15.79 13.91 2.09
C SER A 113 -16.90 13.22 2.87
N SER A 114 -17.13 11.92 2.62
CA SER A 114 -18.13 11.14 3.34
C SER A 114 -17.71 10.90 4.78
N THR A 115 -18.65 11.04 5.71
CA THR A 115 -18.45 10.77 7.14
C THR A 115 -18.24 9.30 7.47
N SER A 116 -18.58 8.39 6.55
CA SER A 116 -18.46 6.94 6.72
C SER A 116 -17.69 6.27 5.57
N GLY A 117 -17.16 7.06 4.63
CA GLY A 117 -16.44 6.55 3.49
C GLY A 117 -14.96 6.34 3.80
N THR A 118 -14.32 5.46 3.04
CA THR A 118 -12.87 5.24 3.11
C THR A 118 -12.22 5.80 1.84
N GLY A 119 -11.18 6.63 1.99
CA GLY A 119 -10.45 7.16 0.84
C GLY A 119 -9.72 6.05 0.04
N VAL A 120 -9.04 5.16 0.76
CA VAL A 120 -8.39 3.95 0.21
C VAL A 120 -8.71 2.76 1.10
N LEU A 121 -9.45 1.79 0.58
CA LEU A 121 -9.78 0.53 1.26
C LEU A 121 -8.89 -0.59 0.72
N GLY A 122 -8.18 -1.28 1.61
CA GLY A 122 -7.49 -2.52 1.28
C GLY A 122 -8.19 -3.70 1.94
N GLU A 123 -8.73 -4.59 1.13
CA GLU A 123 -9.43 -5.79 1.55
C GLU A 123 -8.76 -7.02 0.92
N HIS A 124 -8.56 -8.06 1.71
CA HIS A 124 -8.04 -9.34 1.26
C HIS A 124 -8.91 -10.46 1.81
N THR A 125 -9.46 -11.30 0.94
CA THR A 125 -10.42 -12.36 1.31
C THR A 125 -9.78 -13.74 1.56
N GLY A 126 -8.50 -13.90 1.22
CA GLY A 126 -7.68 -15.06 1.60
C GLY A 126 -6.82 -14.79 2.85
N SER A 127 -5.66 -15.46 2.95
CA SER A 127 -4.78 -15.42 4.14
C SER A 127 -3.71 -14.31 4.18
N GLY A 128 -3.68 -13.41 3.20
CA GLY A 128 -2.71 -12.32 3.10
C GLY A 128 -3.20 -11.02 3.76
N PRO A 129 -2.32 -10.01 3.91
CA PRO A 129 -2.72 -8.70 4.43
C PRO A 129 -3.58 -7.94 3.41
N GLY A 130 -4.59 -7.21 3.90
CA GLY A 130 -5.36 -6.26 3.08
C GLY A 130 -4.54 -5.06 2.59
N VAL A 131 -3.62 -4.58 3.42
CA VAL A 131 -2.67 -3.51 3.10
C VAL A 131 -1.29 -3.86 3.65
N ARG A 132 -0.25 -3.69 2.83
CA ARG A 132 1.14 -3.80 3.26
C ARG A 132 1.90 -2.53 2.89
N GLY A 133 2.33 -1.78 3.90
CA GLY A 133 3.25 -0.67 3.72
C GLY A 133 4.70 -1.13 3.93
N SER A 134 5.61 -0.66 3.08
CA SER A 134 7.04 -0.91 3.23
C SER A 134 7.84 0.22 2.60
N THR A 135 8.98 0.53 3.20
CA THR A 135 9.93 1.52 2.70
C THR A 135 11.35 0.99 2.85
N SER A 136 12.24 1.39 1.96
CA SER A 136 13.67 1.09 2.06
C SER A 136 14.46 2.20 2.77
N SER A 137 13.78 3.29 3.17
CA SER A 137 14.38 4.37 3.95
C SER A 137 14.67 3.93 5.38
N ALA A 138 15.83 4.31 5.90
CA ALA A 138 16.23 4.00 7.27
C ALA A 138 15.46 4.82 8.33
N THR A 139 14.78 5.90 7.93
CA THR A 139 14.15 6.86 8.84
C THR A 139 12.66 7.05 8.60
N SER A 140 12.08 6.37 7.61
CA SER A 140 10.68 6.53 7.24
C SER A 140 9.86 5.32 7.72
N SER A 141 8.59 5.57 8.02
CA SER A 141 7.64 4.50 8.35
C SER A 141 7.09 3.86 7.08
N GLY A 142 6.92 2.54 7.08
CA GLY A 142 6.23 1.85 5.99
C GLY A 142 4.74 2.19 5.92
N VAL A 143 4.12 2.43 7.07
CA VAL A 143 2.75 2.96 7.25
C VAL A 143 2.80 4.05 8.31
N LEU A 144 2.20 5.21 8.02
CA LEU A 144 1.99 6.28 8.99
C LEU A 144 0.47 6.49 9.12
N GLY A 145 -0.05 6.33 10.34
CA GLY A 145 -1.42 6.72 10.66
C GLY A 145 -1.41 8.00 11.47
N GLU A 146 -1.99 9.05 10.91
CA GLU A 146 -2.03 10.39 11.50
C GLU A 146 -3.47 10.89 11.53
N ASN A 147 -3.86 11.46 12.66
CA ASN A 147 -5.12 12.17 12.83
C ASN A 147 -4.83 13.54 13.44
N ILE A 148 -5.04 14.60 12.68
CA ILE A 148 -4.83 15.99 13.13
C ILE A 148 -6.03 16.54 13.93
N GLY A 149 -7.10 15.77 14.03
CA GLY A 149 -8.28 16.07 14.83
C GLY A 149 -8.21 15.42 16.21
N SER A 150 -9.36 14.96 16.70
CA SER A 150 -9.49 14.39 18.06
C SER A 150 -9.62 12.86 18.07
N GLY A 151 -9.46 12.20 16.93
CA GLY A 151 -9.59 10.74 16.82
C GLY A 151 -8.23 10.03 16.84
N ASP A 152 -8.27 8.70 16.82
CA ASP A 152 -7.07 7.88 16.74
C ASP A 152 -6.40 8.02 15.35
N GLY A 153 -5.07 8.05 15.32
CA GLY A 153 -4.29 7.94 14.08
C GLY A 153 -4.30 6.51 13.52
N VAL A 154 -4.26 5.51 14.40
CA VAL A 154 -4.36 4.08 14.07
C VAL A 154 -5.23 3.40 15.12
N ARG A 155 -6.20 2.60 14.67
CA ARG A 155 -6.98 1.71 15.54
C ARG A 155 -6.92 0.29 14.99
N GLY A 156 -6.43 -0.64 15.81
CA GLY A 156 -6.41 -2.06 15.49
C GLY A 156 -7.48 -2.82 16.26
N THR A 157 -8.14 -3.76 15.57
CA THR A 157 -9.18 -4.63 16.16
C THR A 157 -8.98 -6.04 15.63
N ALA A 158 -9.04 -7.03 16.51
CA ALA A 158 -9.03 -8.45 16.14
C ALA A 158 -10.30 -9.12 16.68
N GLY A 159 -10.86 -10.05 15.90
CA GLY A 159 -12.08 -10.79 16.27
C GLY A 159 -11.82 -12.14 16.92
N ASP A 160 -10.58 -12.60 16.90
CA ASP A 160 -10.17 -13.88 17.49
C ASP A 160 -9.51 -13.65 18.87
N PRO A 161 -9.87 -14.42 19.92
CA PRO A 161 -9.35 -14.23 21.27
C PRO A 161 -7.84 -14.42 21.43
N ALA A 162 -7.18 -15.16 20.52
CA ALA A 162 -5.74 -15.38 20.55
C ALA A 162 -4.96 -14.36 19.70
N SER A 163 -5.65 -13.39 19.08
CA SER A 163 -5.07 -12.44 18.15
C SER A 163 -4.93 -11.03 18.74
N SER A 164 -3.85 -10.35 18.39
CA SER A 164 -3.63 -8.95 18.77
C SER A 164 -4.31 -8.00 17.79
N GLY A 165 -5.03 -6.99 18.30
CA GLY A 165 -5.53 -5.90 17.46
C GLY A 165 -4.39 -5.09 16.82
N VAL A 166 -3.30 -4.87 17.58
CA VAL A 166 -2.04 -4.30 17.11
C VAL A 166 -0.90 -5.13 17.71
N LEU A 167 0.01 -5.62 16.87
CA LEU A 167 1.22 -6.33 17.27
C LEU A 167 2.44 -5.50 16.84
N GLY A 168 3.31 -5.15 17.78
CA GLY A 168 4.61 -4.55 17.49
C GLY A 168 5.73 -5.55 17.73
N GLU A 169 6.45 -5.89 16.66
CA GLU A 169 7.57 -6.84 16.69
C GLU A 169 8.83 -6.17 16.13
N ASN A 170 9.95 -6.36 16.83
CA ASN A 170 11.27 -5.92 16.35
C ASN A 170 12.27 -7.07 16.48
N THR A 171 12.69 -7.62 15.35
CA THR A 171 13.63 -8.75 15.29
C THR A 171 15.10 -8.32 15.27
N ALA A 172 15.38 -7.01 15.30
CA ALA A 172 16.71 -6.43 15.19
C ALA A 172 17.21 -5.81 16.52
N GLY A 173 16.50 -6.05 17.62
CA GLY A 173 16.90 -5.61 18.97
C GLY A 173 16.45 -4.20 19.36
N GLY A 174 15.64 -3.53 18.53
CA GLY A 174 14.98 -2.27 18.90
C GLY A 174 13.67 -2.50 19.67
N TYR A 175 12.96 -1.42 19.98
CA TYR A 175 11.63 -1.51 20.57
C TYR A 175 10.61 -2.05 19.56
N GLY A 176 9.73 -2.97 19.99
CA GLY A 176 8.57 -3.41 19.21
C GLY A 176 7.48 -2.33 19.17
N VAL A 177 7.19 -1.70 20.31
CA VAL A 177 6.25 -0.58 20.47
C VAL A 177 6.87 0.48 21.37
N THR A 178 6.75 1.75 20.97
CA THR A 178 7.12 2.90 21.79
C THR A 178 5.93 3.85 21.86
N GLY A 179 5.46 4.15 23.08
CA GLY A 179 4.44 5.18 23.31
C GLY A 179 5.05 6.43 23.93
N THR A 180 4.77 7.58 23.35
CA THR A 180 5.19 8.89 23.85
C THR A 180 4.01 9.84 23.84
N THR A 181 4.01 10.79 24.77
CA THR A 181 3.02 11.87 24.83
C THR A 181 3.65 13.09 25.50
N ASP A 182 3.23 14.28 25.08
CA ASP A 182 3.54 15.56 25.71
C ASP A 182 2.51 15.94 26.79
N SER A 183 1.49 15.10 27.00
CA SER A 183 0.46 15.34 27.99
C SER A 183 1.03 15.28 29.41
N ALA A 184 0.72 16.29 30.22
CA ALA A 184 1.07 16.31 31.64
C ALA A 184 0.26 15.30 32.48
N THR A 185 -0.80 14.69 31.93
CA THR A 185 -1.77 13.90 32.70
C THR A 185 -2.08 12.52 32.10
N LYS A 186 -1.59 12.23 30.90
CA LYS A 186 -1.84 10.97 30.21
C LYS A 186 -0.53 10.21 30.05
N PRO A 187 -0.54 8.87 30.17
CA PRO A 187 0.65 8.08 29.90
C PRO A 187 0.84 7.91 28.38
N GLY A 188 2.08 7.66 27.97
CA GLY A 188 2.38 7.32 26.57
C GLY A 188 1.80 5.96 26.14
N VAL A 189 1.62 5.04 27.09
CA VAL A 189 0.94 3.75 26.90
C VAL A 189 -0.02 3.51 28.06
N TRP A 190 -1.27 3.16 27.74
CA TRP A 190 -2.29 2.78 28.71
C TRP A 190 -2.80 1.38 28.40
N GLY A 191 -2.69 0.47 29.36
CA GLY A 191 -3.30 -0.86 29.28
C GLY A 191 -4.48 -0.95 30.22
N SER A 192 -5.61 -1.43 29.71
CA SER A 192 -6.86 -1.61 30.45
C SER A 192 -7.51 -2.91 30.04
N ASN A 193 -8.03 -3.64 31.01
CA ASN A 193 -8.78 -4.87 30.80
C ASN A 193 -10.06 -4.79 31.62
N GLU A 194 -11.21 -4.81 30.94
CA GLU A 194 -12.53 -4.80 31.60
C GLU A 194 -13.00 -6.20 32.01
N GLY A 195 -12.26 -7.23 31.59
CA GLY A 195 -12.41 -8.61 32.04
C GLY A 195 -11.60 -8.91 33.30
N ALA A 196 -11.26 -10.18 33.49
CA ALA A 196 -10.54 -10.66 34.67
C ALA A 196 -9.00 -10.68 34.50
N GLY A 197 -8.49 -10.38 33.30
CA GLY A 197 -7.05 -10.43 33.01
C GLY A 197 -6.32 -9.13 33.37
N PRO A 198 -4.97 -9.12 33.29
CA PRO A 198 -4.19 -7.90 33.49
C PRO A 198 -4.47 -6.88 32.38
N GLY A 199 -4.36 -5.59 32.73
CA GLY A 199 -4.36 -4.50 31.74
C GLY A 199 -3.02 -4.37 31.01
N VAL A 200 -1.92 -4.61 31.72
CA VAL A 200 -0.55 -4.68 31.19
C VAL A 200 0.15 -5.86 31.84
N GLU A 201 0.76 -6.71 31.03
CA GLU A 201 1.60 -7.81 31.47
C GLU A 201 2.97 -7.66 30.81
N GLY A 202 4.04 -7.81 31.59
CA GLY A 202 5.39 -7.79 31.07
C GLY A 202 6.10 -9.07 31.50
N ASP A 203 6.65 -9.78 30.52
CA ASP A 203 7.37 -11.02 30.69
C ASP A 203 8.77 -10.88 30.07
N ALA A 204 9.75 -11.53 30.69
CA ALA A 204 11.13 -11.49 30.22
C ALA A 204 11.89 -12.76 30.60
N ASP A 205 12.40 -13.46 29.59
CA ASP A 205 13.30 -14.62 29.75
C ASP A 205 14.75 -14.22 30.16
N SER A 206 14.95 -13.00 30.63
CA SER A 206 16.27 -12.48 30.96
C SER A 206 16.63 -12.76 32.42
N ALA A 207 17.84 -13.25 32.66
CA ALA A 207 18.36 -13.42 34.02
C ALA A 207 18.64 -12.09 34.76
N THR A 208 18.67 -10.96 34.04
CA THR A 208 19.13 -9.66 34.58
C THR A 208 18.17 -8.49 34.34
N ASN A 209 17.14 -8.68 33.51
CA ASN A 209 16.21 -7.60 33.16
C ASN A 209 14.80 -7.93 33.65
N ALA A 210 14.08 -6.89 34.08
CA ALA A 210 12.69 -7.04 34.51
C ALA A 210 11.74 -7.09 33.30
N GLY A 211 10.67 -7.87 33.39
CA GLY A 211 9.56 -7.84 32.42
C GLY A 211 8.85 -6.48 32.39
N VAL A 212 8.77 -5.81 33.53
CA VAL A 212 8.28 -4.42 33.66
C VAL A 212 9.26 -3.62 34.53
N SER A 213 9.70 -2.47 34.02
CA SER A 213 10.57 -1.54 34.75
C SER A 213 10.02 -0.12 34.66
N GLY A 214 9.90 0.55 35.80
CA GLY A 214 9.53 1.97 35.88
C GLY A 214 10.70 2.82 36.35
N ASN A 215 11.08 3.83 35.56
CA ASN A 215 12.13 4.79 35.89
C ASN A 215 11.54 6.21 35.92
N ASN A 216 11.72 6.93 37.02
CA ASN A 216 11.25 8.29 37.19
C ASN A 216 12.41 9.20 37.64
N VAL A 217 12.75 10.17 36.80
CA VAL A 217 13.82 11.16 37.06
C VAL A 217 13.28 12.49 37.61
N GLY A 218 11.96 12.68 37.61
CA GLY A 218 11.28 13.90 38.02
C GLY A 218 10.84 13.93 39.49
N GLY A 219 11.19 12.89 40.27
CA GLY A 219 10.93 12.81 41.70
C GLY A 219 9.58 12.18 42.10
N GLY A 220 8.79 11.68 41.14
CA GLY A 220 7.63 10.85 41.43
C GLY A 220 7.99 9.36 41.52
N ASP A 221 6.97 8.51 41.70
CA ASP A 221 7.17 7.05 41.71
C ASP A 221 7.56 6.54 40.32
N GLY A 222 8.51 5.60 40.26
CA GLY A 222 8.82 4.85 39.04
C GLY A 222 7.71 3.84 38.71
N VAL A 223 7.28 3.10 39.72
CA VAL A 223 6.15 2.17 39.67
C VAL A 223 5.29 2.41 40.90
N ARG A 224 3.98 2.57 40.69
CA ARG A 224 2.99 2.69 41.78
C ARG A 224 1.92 1.62 41.58
N GLY A 225 1.75 0.76 42.58
CA GLY A 225 0.66 -0.21 42.64
C GLY A 225 -0.37 0.20 43.68
N THR A 226 -1.64 0.25 43.30
CA THR A 226 -2.77 0.55 44.18
C THR A 226 -3.86 -0.50 43.97
N SER A 227 -4.45 -0.98 45.07
CA SER A 227 -5.63 -1.84 45.03
C SER A 227 -6.71 -1.23 45.89
N SER A 228 -7.83 -0.85 45.26
CA SER A 228 -8.99 -0.22 45.90
C SER A 228 -10.25 -1.09 45.85
N GLY A 229 -10.19 -2.24 45.15
CA GLY A 229 -11.31 -3.15 44.97
C GLY A 229 -11.27 -4.31 45.95
N GLY A 230 -11.96 -4.17 47.08
CA GLY A 230 -12.19 -5.25 48.05
C GLY A 230 -11.08 -5.44 49.09
N SER A 231 -11.44 -6.03 50.23
CA SER A 231 -10.62 -6.14 51.46
C SER A 231 -9.43 -7.11 51.37
N THR A 232 -9.07 -7.61 50.18
CA THR A 232 -8.06 -8.68 50.01
C THR A 232 -7.00 -8.37 48.95
N GLY A 233 -7.04 -7.22 48.29
CA GLY A 233 -6.10 -6.87 47.22
C GLY A 233 -4.79 -6.27 47.74
N SER A 234 -3.65 -6.72 47.20
CA SER A 234 -2.35 -6.07 47.39
C SER A 234 -2.15 -5.01 46.30
N GLY A 235 -1.72 -3.80 46.67
CA GLY A 235 -1.32 -2.78 45.69
C GLY A 235 -0.09 -3.21 44.89
N VAL A 236 0.92 -3.75 45.59
CA VAL A 236 2.10 -4.39 45.00
C VAL A 236 2.30 -5.74 45.69
N HIS A 237 2.39 -6.81 44.90
CA HIS A 237 2.72 -8.15 45.38
C HIS A 237 4.02 -8.59 44.70
N GLY A 238 5.06 -8.87 45.51
CA GLY A 238 6.31 -9.42 45.02
C GLY A 238 6.54 -10.81 45.62
N GLU A 239 6.75 -11.79 44.76
CA GLU A 239 6.97 -13.20 45.12
C GLU A 239 8.17 -13.73 44.35
N SER A 240 8.95 -14.62 44.97
CA SER A 240 9.95 -15.42 44.27
C SER A 240 9.66 -16.89 44.53
N ALA A 241 9.40 -17.65 43.47
CA ALA A 241 9.12 -19.09 43.55
C ALA A 241 10.39 -19.96 43.75
N SER A 242 11.55 -19.33 43.94
CA SER A 242 12.86 -19.99 44.10
C SER A 242 13.70 -19.21 45.11
N ASN A 243 15.03 -19.28 45.01
CA ASN A 243 15.98 -18.70 45.97
C ASN A 243 16.11 -17.17 45.89
N GLY A 244 15.17 -16.47 45.26
CA GLY A 244 15.20 -15.01 45.09
C GLY A 244 14.43 -14.25 46.17
N ASN A 245 14.59 -12.93 46.20
CA ASN A 245 13.77 -12.06 47.05
C ASN A 245 12.46 -11.73 46.32
N GLY A 246 11.32 -11.81 47.01
CA GLY A 246 10.04 -11.35 46.45
C GLY A 246 9.98 -9.83 46.30
N VAL A 247 10.42 -9.09 47.33
CA VAL A 247 10.55 -7.62 47.29
C VAL A 247 11.89 -7.23 47.92
N THR A 248 12.63 -6.33 47.27
CA THR A 248 13.84 -5.71 47.82
C THR A 248 13.72 -4.20 47.68
N GLY A 249 13.86 -3.47 48.78
CA GLY A 249 13.89 -2.01 48.77
C GLY A 249 15.26 -1.50 49.22
N VAL A 250 15.83 -0.59 48.45
CA VAL A 250 17.14 0.03 48.72
C VAL A 250 17.01 1.54 48.57
N ALA A 251 17.40 2.27 49.60
CA ALA A 251 17.56 3.73 49.54
C ALA A 251 19.06 4.05 49.64
N SER A 252 19.62 4.65 48.58
CA SER A 252 21.03 5.06 48.54
C SER A 252 21.28 6.46 49.12
N GLY A 253 20.21 7.24 49.31
CA GLY A 253 20.23 8.55 49.98
C GLY A 253 19.51 8.53 51.32
N ASN A 254 19.00 9.68 51.74
CA ASN A 254 18.21 9.80 52.96
C ASN A 254 16.77 9.30 52.68
N GLY A 255 16.46 8.08 53.11
CA GLY A 255 15.12 7.50 52.95
C GLY A 255 15.03 6.06 53.45
N ALA A 256 13.80 5.53 53.54
CA ALA A 256 13.58 4.12 53.81
C ALA A 256 13.60 3.33 52.49
N GLY A 257 14.31 2.21 52.46
CA GLY A 257 14.26 1.28 51.31
C GLY A 257 12.88 0.63 51.20
N VAL A 258 12.30 0.22 52.33
CA VAL A 258 10.90 -0.22 52.47
C VAL A 258 10.32 0.45 53.69
N LEU A 259 9.13 1.05 53.55
CA LEU A 259 8.32 1.57 54.64
C LEU A 259 6.98 0.83 54.62
N ALA A 260 6.60 0.25 55.75
CA ALA A 260 5.32 -0.42 55.93
C ALA A 260 4.53 0.30 57.02
N GLU A 261 3.35 0.77 56.66
CA GLU A 261 2.41 1.43 57.57
C GLU A 261 1.07 0.68 57.51
N HIS A 262 0.39 0.58 58.65
CA HIS A 262 -0.95 0.05 58.73
C HIS A 262 -1.86 1.11 59.35
N ALA A 263 -2.97 1.41 58.69
CA ALA A 263 -4.00 2.29 59.22
C ALA A 263 -5.02 1.44 59.97
N ASP A 264 -4.84 1.30 61.29
CA ASP A 264 -5.87 0.72 62.15
C ASP A 264 -7.07 1.68 62.18
N GLY A 265 -8.22 1.23 61.67
CA GLY A 265 -9.50 1.73 62.18
C GLY A 265 -9.67 1.12 63.56
N GLU A 266 -9.82 1.96 64.59
CA GLU A 266 -9.89 1.50 65.98
C GLU A 266 -10.84 0.31 66.17
N THR A 267 -10.37 -0.66 66.96
CA THR A 267 -11.04 -1.92 67.32
C THR A 267 -12.38 -1.73 68.00
#